data_AF-A0A9X3HNJ5-F1
#
_entry.id   AF-A0A9X3HNJ5-F1
#
_cell.length_a   1.000
_cell.length_b   1.000
_cell.length_c   1.000
_cell.angle_alpha   90.00
_cell.angle_beta   90.00
_cell.angle_gamma   90.00
#
_symmetry.space_group_name_H-M   'P 1'
#
loop_
_entity.id
_entity.type
_entity.pdbx_description
1 polymer ?
#
loop_
_entity_poly.entity_id
_entity_poly.type
_entity_poly.pdbx_seq_one_letter_code
_entity_poly.pdbx_strand_id
1 'polypeptide(L)'
;MNKIEIIIDKEHNGKDVSLSGLSVNTTNALIEILSALRNIAVHEGKPDIKIGLVEGSACAVLEGEQETMQVIHRSIMKVVDNDPNRDNFYVDNLQVIKEQINERGFEVKVRYLDNGNPTSLREAFNASFRKKRVRTNIENSFNIEFFYGKLQSNGGDNPNFHIISDFTKYVISCTEKQAQTVNQFLYKEFRFSAWSKMGPNNKMIYQYCDIYESNKRDFYNEFKRFFYELKRLEGTAAIKKIHYKLKEFYSNNEFAEARKFIRIFLNDTVEVSTLMAILIISKRFKNHPDLQELLGQIEELIVSKTKKPVL
;
A
#
# COMPACT_ATOMS: atom_id res chain seq x y z
N MET A 1 11.89 -17.30 -38.61
CA MET A 1 11.98 -16.52 -37.35
C MET A 1 10.78 -15.60 -37.30
N ASN A 2 10.19 -15.48 -36.12
CA ASN A 2 9.03 -14.62 -35.90
C ASN A 2 9.53 -13.24 -35.48
N LYS A 3 8.76 -12.20 -35.78
CA LYS A 3 9.16 -10.83 -35.42
C LYS A 3 7.97 -9.90 -35.23
N ILE A 4 8.18 -8.88 -34.42
CA ILE A 4 7.30 -7.71 -34.29
C ILE A 4 7.98 -6.55 -35.02
N GLU A 5 7.24 -5.88 -35.89
CA GLU A 5 7.70 -4.71 -36.64
C GLU A 5 6.82 -3.51 -36.32
N ILE A 6 7.44 -2.38 -36.02
CA ILE A 6 6.79 -1.09 -35.85
C ILE A 6 7.41 -0.12 -36.87
N ILE A 7 6.66 0.21 -37.91
CA ILE A 7 7.10 1.02 -39.05
C ILE A 7 6.44 2.40 -38.96
N ILE A 8 7.23 3.46 -38.85
CA ILE A 8 6.75 4.84 -39.00
C ILE A 8 6.76 5.16 -40.50
N ASP A 9 5.60 5.19 -41.16
CA ASP A 9 5.49 5.46 -42.60
C ASP A 9 5.48 6.97 -42.89
N LYS A 10 4.72 7.74 -42.11
CA LYS A 10 4.56 9.18 -42.32
C LYS A 10 4.58 9.98 -41.03
N GLU A 11 5.08 11.20 -41.14
CA GLU A 11 5.00 12.22 -40.10
C GLU A 11 3.58 12.80 -39.99
N HIS A 12 3.31 13.51 -38.90
CA HIS A 12 2.06 14.24 -38.66
C HIS A 12 1.67 15.24 -39.77
N ASN A 13 2.65 15.70 -40.55
CA ASN A 13 2.44 16.62 -41.68
C ASN A 13 2.19 15.88 -43.02
N GLY A 14 2.12 14.55 -43.00
CA GLY A 14 1.91 13.70 -44.17
C GLY A 14 3.17 13.42 -45.02
N LYS A 15 4.35 13.86 -44.58
CA LYS A 15 5.62 13.59 -45.25
C LYS A 15 6.06 12.14 -45.02
N ASP A 16 6.51 11.49 -46.08
CA ASP A 16 7.06 10.14 -46.00
C ASP A 16 8.36 10.11 -45.18
N VAL A 17 8.50 9.06 -44.37
CA VAL A 17 9.63 8.84 -43.49
C VAL A 17 10.59 7.85 -44.11
N SER A 18 11.87 8.23 -44.20
CA SER A 18 12.96 7.33 -44.57
C SER A 18 14.04 7.35 -43.50
N LEU A 19 14.67 6.19 -43.26
CA LEU A 19 15.74 6.04 -42.29
C LEU A 19 16.94 6.96 -42.57
N SER A 20 17.23 7.23 -43.86
CA SER A 20 18.33 8.10 -44.27
C SER A 20 18.05 9.60 -44.09
N GLY A 21 16.82 9.97 -43.77
CA GLY A 21 16.36 11.36 -43.72
C GLY A 21 15.32 11.62 -42.62
N LEU A 22 15.55 11.12 -41.42
CA LEU A 22 14.66 11.30 -40.27
C LEU A 22 14.67 12.76 -39.78
N SER A 23 13.49 13.31 -39.49
CA SER A 23 13.41 14.51 -38.67
C SER A 23 13.80 14.22 -37.22
N VAL A 24 14.09 15.26 -36.45
CA VAL A 24 14.36 15.14 -35.01
C VAL A 24 13.19 14.47 -34.28
N ASN A 25 11.95 14.83 -34.62
CA ASN A 25 10.76 14.25 -33.99
C ASN A 25 10.63 12.75 -34.29
N THR A 26 10.82 12.36 -35.54
CA THR A 26 10.75 10.97 -35.98
C THR A 26 11.91 10.15 -35.39
N THR A 27 13.09 10.76 -35.25
CA THR A 27 14.25 10.15 -34.59
C THR A 27 13.96 9.86 -33.12
N ASN A 28 13.40 10.84 -32.39
CA ASN A 28 13.04 10.66 -30.98
C ASN A 28 11.96 9.57 -30.82
N ALA A 29 10.92 9.57 -31.66
CA ALA A 29 9.89 8.53 -31.63
C ALA A 29 10.49 7.13 -31.88
N LEU A 30 11.38 7.00 -32.86
CA LEU A 30 12.05 5.74 -33.17
C LEU A 30 12.93 5.26 -32.01
N ILE A 31 13.66 6.16 -31.35
CA ILE A 31 14.47 5.85 -30.16
C ILE A 31 13.60 5.36 -28.99
N GLU A 32 12.47 6.03 -28.74
CA GLU A 32 11.52 5.65 -27.69
C GLU A 32 10.92 4.26 -27.95
N ILE A 33 10.52 3.98 -29.20
CA ILE A 33 10.00 2.67 -29.61
C ILE A 33 11.07 1.58 -29.47
N LEU A 34 12.29 1.81 -29.98
CA LEU A 34 13.39 0.86 -29.87
C LEU A 34 13.75 0.58 -28.41
N SER A 35 13.75 1.62 -27.57
CA SER A 35 14.05 1.49 -26.14
C SER A 35 12.99 0.65 -25.44
N ALA A 36 11.70 0.84 -25.76
CA ALA A 36 10.61 0.03 -25.22
C ALA A 36 10.71 -1.45 -25.66
N LEU A 37 10.98 -1.71 -26.95
CA LEU A 37 11.22 -3.07 -27.45
C LEU A 37 12.45 -3.71 -26.79
N ARG A 38 13.52 -2.93 -26.59
CA ARG A 38 14.72 -3.38 -25.86
C ARG A 38 14.41 -3.79 -24.43
N ASN A 39 13.64 -2.99 -23.72
CA ASN A 39 13.28 -3.31 -22.35
C ASN A 39 12.46 -4.61 -22.28
N ILE A 40 11.52 -4.82 -23.21
CA ILE A 40 10.77 -6.08 -23.33
C ILE A 40 11.72 -7.26 -23.56
N ALA A 41 12.66 -7.14 -24.50
CA ALA A 41 13.64 -8.20 -24.77
C ALA A 41 14.50 -8.55 -23.54
N VAL A 42 15.00 -7.53 -22.84
CA VAL A 42 15.81 -7.73 -21.64
C VAL A 42 15.01 -8.39 -20.53
N HIS A 43 13.73 -8.03 -20.38
CA HIS A 43 12.83 -8.62 -19.39
C HIS A 43 12.54 -10.10 -19.63
N GLU A 44 12.42 -10.52 -20.89
CA GLU A 44 12.31 -11.94 -21.24
C GLU A 44 13.60 -12.72 -20.95
N GLY A 45 14.76 -12.05 -20.98
CA GLY A 45 16.05 -12.63 -20.59
C GLY A 45 16.53 -13.75 -21.54
N LYS A 46 16.02 -13.78 -22.78
CA LYS A 46 16.32 -14.81 -23.78
C LYS A 46 17.40 -14.33 -24.75
N PRO A 47 18.46 -15.12 -25.00
CA PRO A 47 19.61 -14.69 -25.81
C PRO A 47 19.33 -14.69 -27.32
N ASP A 48 18.27 -15.35 -27.79
CA ASP A 48 17.87 -15.44 -29.20
C ASP A 48 17.16 -14.18 -29.71
N ILE A 49 16.79 -13.27 -28.82
CA ILE A 49 16.09 -12.04 -29.18
C ILE A 49 17.08 -11.03 -29.76
N LYS A 50 16.78 -10.54 -30.97
CA LYS A 50 17.50 -9.47 -31.64
C LYS A 50 16.61 -8.26 -31.83
N ILE A 51 17.21 -7.09 -31.71
CA ILE A 51 16.55 -5.80 -31.93
C ILE A 51 17.34 -5.05 -32.98
N GLY A 52 16.64 -4.40 -33.90
CA GLY A 52 17.31 -3.66 -34.96
C GLY A 52 16.40 -2.72 -35.71
N LEU A 53 17.01 -2.10 -36.73
CA LEU A 53 16.37 -1.28 -37.72
C LEU A 53 16.46 -1.96 -39.08
N VAL A 54 15.41 -1.86 -39.91
CA VAL A 54 15.41 -2.42 -41.27
C VAL A 54 15.82 -1.35 -42.27
N GLU A 55 16.64 -1.73 -43.25
CA GLU A 55 17.14 -0.82 -44.28
C GLU A 55 16.00 -0.13 -45.06
N GLY A 56 16.16 1.17 -45.33
CA GLY A 56 15.23 1.97 -46.14
C GLY A 56 13.97 2.47 -45.42
N SER A 57 13.64 1.98 -44.23
CA SER A 57 12.44 2.39 -43.47
C SER A 57 12.74 2.70 -42.00
N ALA A 58 11.99 3.61 -41.38
CA ALA A 58 12.02 3.81 -39.93
C ALA A 58 11.25 2.68 -39.22
N CYS A 59 11.76 1.45 -39.37
CA CYS A 59 11.16 0.23 -38.86
C CYS A 59 11.97 -0.30 -37.67
N ALA A 60 11.38 -0.27 -36.49
CA ALA A 60 11.92 -0.94 -35.31
C ALA A 60 11.46 -2.40 -35.29
N VAL A 61 12.40 -3.32 -35.14
CA VAL A 61 12.14 -4.77 -35.17
C VAL A 61 12.59 -5.44 -33.88
N LEU A 62 11.76 -6.36 -33.40
CA LEU A 62 12.07 -7.33 -32.35
C LEU A 62 11.87 -8.73 -32.94
N GLU A 63 12.94 -9.50 -33.12
CA GLU A 63 12.91 -10.83 -33.74
C GLU A 63 13.54 -11.90 -32.83
N GLY A 64 13.11 -13.15 -32.97
CA GLY A 64 13.63 -14.27 -32.19
C GLY A 64 13.11 -15.62 -32.66
N GLU A 65 13.39 -16.67 -31.88
CA GLU A 65 12.83 -18.00 -32.11
C GLU A 65 11.31 -18.00 -31.93
N GLN A 66 10.65 -18.99 -32.55
CA GLN A 66 9.19 -19.05 -32.61
C GLN A 66 8.56 -19.09 -31.21
N GLU A 67 9.10 -19.90 -30.30
CA GLU A 67 8.59 -20.05 -28.94
C GLU A 67 8.68 -18.73 -28.15
N THR A 68 9.85 -18.09 -28.16
CA THR A 68 10.09 -16.79 -27.50
C THR A 68 9.12 -15.72 -28.01
N MET A 69 8.98 -15.60 -29.34
CA MET A 69 8.11 -14.59 -29.94
C MET A 69 6.63 -14.86 -29.71
N GLN A 70 6.22 -16.13 -29.56
CA GLN A 70 4.84 -16.46 -29.18
C GLN A 70 4.54 -16.07 -27.73
N VAL A 71 5.52 -16.21 -26.81
CA VAL A 71 5.38 -15.73 -25.42
C VAL A 71 5.22 -14.23 -25.40
N ILE A 72 6.09 -13.48 -26.08
CA ILE A 72 6.03 -12.02 -26.17
C ILE A 72 4.70 -11.56 -26.76
N HIS A 73 4.29 -12.15 -27.90
CA HIS A 73 3.00 -11.83 -28.52
C HIS A 73 1.82 -12.09 -27.57
N ARG A 74 1.82 -13.22 -26.85
CA ARG A 74 0.79 -13.52 -25.85
C ARG A 74 0.78 -12.50 -24.70
N SER A 75 1.95 -12.07 -24.23
CA SER A 75 2.06 -11.05 -23.18
C SER A 75 1.54 -9.69 -23.64
N ILE A 76 1.77 -9.32 -24.90
CA ILE A 76 1.17 -8.12 -25.52
C ILE A 76 -0.36 -8.25 -25.55
N MET A 77 -0.89 -9.37 -26.04
CA MET A 77 -2.33 -9.58 -26.10
C MET A 77 -2.99 -9.56 -24.72
N LYS A 78 -2.35 -10.10 -23.68
CA LYS A 78 -2.81 -9.96 -22.29
C LYS A 78 -2.96 -8.50 -21.85
N VAL A 79 -2.05 -7.62 -22.27
CA VAL A 79 -2.15 -6.19 -21.98
C VAL A 79 -3.32 -5.56 -22.73
N VAL A 80 -3.45 -5.87 -24.02
CA VAL A 80 -4.53 -5.39 -24.90
C VAL A 80 -5.91 -5.78 -24.33
N ASP A 81 -6.05 -7.02 -23.90
CA ASP A 81 -7.29 -7.59 -23.36
C ASP A 81 -7.53 -7.23 -21.88
N ASN A 82 -6.64 -6.45 -21.26
CA ASN A 82 -6.66 -6.12 -19.83
C ASN A 82 -6.73 -7.37 -18.90
N ASP A 83 -6.09 -8.46 -19.30
CA ASP A 83 -6.08 -9.74 -18.59
C ASP A 83 -5.60 -9.57 -17.12
N PRO A 84 -6.24 -10.18 -16.11
CA PRO A 84 -5.84 -10.09 -14.70
C PRO A 84 -4.40 -10.55 -14.39
N ASN A 85 -3.82 -11.37 -15.26
CA ASN A 85 -2.48 -11.95 -15.19
C ASN A 85 -1.47 -11.24 -16.11
N ARG A 86 -1.83 -10.07 -16.67
CA ARG A 86 -0.88 -9.23 -17.41
C ARG A 86 0.23 -8.70 -16.50
N ASP A 87 1.39 -8.48 -17.09
CA ASP A 87 2.55 -7.92 -16.42
C ASP A 87 2.56 -6.39 -16.58
N ASN A 88 2.72 -5.66 -15.46
CA ASN A 88 2.85 -4.21 -15.49
C ASN A 88 4.09 -3.73 -16.24
N PHE A 89 5.15 -4.54 -16.30
CA PHE A 89 6.34 -4.21 -17.09
C PHE A 89 6.02 -4.09 -18.59
N TYR A 90 5.20 -5.01 -19.10
CA TYR A 90 4.70 -4.95 -20.47
C TYR A 90 3.76 -3.75 -20.67
N VAL A 91 2.86 -3.47 -19.71
CA VAL A 91 1.97 -2.31 -19.77
C VAL A 91 2.78 -1.02 -19.94
N ASP A 92 3.85 -0.85 -19.16
CA ASP A 92 4.69 0.35 -19.20
C ASP A 92 5.38 0.57 -20.54
N ASN A 93 6.04 -0.47 -21.08
CA ASN A 93 6.75 -0.34 -22.34
C ASN A 93 5.79 -0.22 -23.54
N LEU A 94 4.65 -0.92 -23.52
CA LEU A 94 3.65 -0.80 -24.58
C LEU A 94 2.93 0.57 -24.56
N GLN A 95 2.78 1.19 -23.38
CA GLN A 95 2.23 2.53 -23.26
C GLN A 95 3.14 3.57 -23.92
N VAL A 96 4.46 3.47 -23.76
CA VAL A 96 5.44 4.33 -24.46
C VAL A 96 5.26 4.21 -25.98
N ILE A 97 5.19 2.98 -26.51
CA ILE A 97 4.98 2.73 -27.93
C ILE A 97 3.63 3.33 -28.39
N LYS A 98 2.56 3.13 -27.61
CA LYS A 98 1.23 3.65 -27.90
C LYS A 98 1.21 5.18 -27.99
N GLU A 99 1.90 5.88 -27.10
CA GLU A 99 2.00 7.34 -27.10
C GLU A 99 2.64 7.85 -28.40
N GLN A 100 3.68 7.16 -28.90
CA GLN A 100 4.26 7.50 -30.19
C GLN A 100 3.29 7.27 -31.34
N ILE A 101 2.54 6.17 -31.31
CA ILE A 101 1.61 5.79 -32.38
C ILE A 101 0.39 6.70 -32.45
N ASN A 102 -0.21 7.05 -31.31
CA ASN A 102 -1.53 7.68 -31.27
C ASN A 102 -1.49 9.16 -30.88
N GLU A 103 -0.56 9.59 -30.03
CA GLU A 103 -0.58 10.95 -29.47
C GLU A 103 0.26 11.94 -30.29
N ARG A 104 1.31 11.46 -30.96
CA ARG A 104 2.17 12.29 -31.83
C ARG A 104 1.72 12.36 -33.30
N GLY A 105 0.63 11.67 -33.67
CA GLY A 105 -0.01 11.78 -34.98
C GLY A 105 0.77 11.13 -36.14
N PHE A 106 1.70 10.21 -35.86
CA PHE A 106 2.41 9.46 -36.90
C PHE A 106 1.51 8.40 -37.56
N GLU A 107 1.68 8.20 -38.88
CA GLU A 107 1.09 7.03 -39.55
C GLU A 107 2.03 5.84 -39.31
N VAL A 108 1.63 4.95 -38.40
CA VAL A 108 2.45 3.80 -37.99
C VAL A 108 1.76 2.49 -38.35
N LYS A 109 2.52 1.54 -38.90
CA LYS A 109 2.11 0.15 -39.06
C LYS A 109 2.75 -0.70 -37.97
N VAL A 110 1.93 -1.47 -37.26
CA VAL A 110 2.43 -2.47 -36.29
C VAL A 110 2.04 -3.85 -36.78
N ARG A 111 3.02 -4.75 -36.91
CA ARG A 111 2.82 -6.09 -37.46
C ARG A 111 3.50 -7.14 -36.58
N TYR A 112 2.86 -8.28 -36.41
CA TYR A 112 3.47 -9.50 -35.94
C TYR A 112 3.58 -10.48 -37.11
N LEU A 113 4.79 -10.95 -37.41
CA LEU A 113 5.03 -11.95 -38.44
C LEU A 113 5.23 -13.31 -37.78
N ASP A 114 4.29 -14.22 -38.02
CA ASP A 114 4.37 -15.63 -37.62
C ASP A 114 4.68 -16.49 -38.85
N ASN A 115 5.91 -17.02 -38.91
CA ASN A 115 6.39 -17.79 -40.06
C ASN A 115 6.18 -17.09 -41.42
N GLY A 116 6.38 -15.76 -41.43
CA GLY A 116 6.22 -14.94 -42.63
C GLY A 116 4.79 -14.45 -42.89
N ASN A 117 3.80 -14.90 -42.13
CA ASN A 117 2.43 -14.42 -42.24
C ASN A 117 2.23 -13.16 -41.37
N PRO A 118 1.99 -11.98 -41.97
CA PRO A 118 1.83 -10.75 -41.21
C PRO A 118 0.42 -10.63 -40.65
N THR A 119 0.32 -10.37 -39.35
CA THR A 119 -0.90 -9.96 -38.65
C THR A 119 -0.74 -8.52 -38.18
N SER A 120 -1.70 -7.65 -38.52
CA SER A 120 -1.68 -6.27 -38.03
C SER A 120 -2.04 -6.22 -36.54
N LEU A 121 -1.24 -5.51 -35.75
CA LEU A 121 -1.52 -5.19 -34.35
C LEU A 121 -1.96 -3.73 -34.16
N ARG A 122 -2.13 -2.96 -35.24
CA ARG A 122 -2.38 -1.51 -35.15
C ARG A 122 -3.61 -1.17 -34.30
N GLU A 123 -4.68 -1.93 -34.44
CA GLU A 123 -5.92 -1.73 -33.66
C GLU A 123 -5.74 -2.07 -32.18
N ALA A 124 -4.85 -3.03 -31.86
CA ALA A 124 -4.56 -3.42 -30.48
C ALA A 124 -3.98 -2.25 -29.67
N PHE A 125 -3.23 -1.37 -30.33
CA PHE A 125 -2.69 -0.15 -29.72
C PHE A 125 -3.73 0.97 -29.52
N ASN A 126 -4.96 0.82 -30.01
CA ASN A 126 -6.05 1.74 -29.68
C ASN A 126 -6.70 1.41 -28.32
N ALA A 127 -6.48 0.20 -27.79
CA ALA A 127 -7.03 -0.22 -26.50
C ALA A 127 -6.45 0.58 -25.32
N SER A 128 -7.19 0.65 -24.20
CA SER A 128 -6.70 1.28 -22.97
C SER A 128 -5.80 0.31 -22.20
N PHE A 129 -4.51 0.63 -22.08
CA PHE A 129 -3.56 -0.16 -21.29
C PHE A 129 -3.59 0.31 -19.84
N ARG A 130 -4.05 -0.55 -18.93
CA ARG A 130 -4.19 -0.19 -17.51
C ARG A 130 -3.25 -1.03 -16.66
N LYS A 131 -2.46 -0.39 -15.80
CA LYS A 131 -1.67 -1.11 -14.80
C LYS A 131 -2.57 -1.90 -13.87
N LYS A 132 -2.17 -3.13 -13.56
CA LYS A 132 -2.68 -3.87 -12.41
C LYS A 132 -2.26 -3.16 -11.13
N ARG A 133 -3.19 -2.98 -10.20
CA ARG A 133 -2.84 -2.49 -8.86
C ARG A 133 -2.02 -3.55 -8.14
N VAL A 134 -0.78 -3.23 -7.80
CA VAL A 134 0.00 -4.03 -6.85
C VAL A 134 -0.65 -3.83 -5.48
N ARG A 135 -1.21 -4.89 -4.91
CA ARG A 135 -1.71 -4.85 -3.54
C ARG A 135 -0.52 -5.10 -2.63
N THR A 136 -0.07 -4.07 -1.93
CA THR A 136 0.88 -4.25 -0.82
C THR A 136 0.10 -4.88 0.33
N ASN A 137 0.49 -6.09 0.73
CA ASN A 137 0.04 -6.64 2.00
C ASN A 137 0.75 -5.84 3.09
N ILE A 138 0.01 -4.95 3.74
CA ILE A 138 0.52 -4.22 4.90
C ILE A 138 0.24 -5.12 6.11
N GLU A 139 1.30 -5.56 6.78
CA GLU A 139 1.17 -6.32 8.03
C GLU A 139 0.51 -5.45 9.10
N ASN A 140 -0.41 -6.05 9.86
CA ASN A 140 -1.11 -5.34 10.92
C ASN A 140 -0.14 -4.92 12.02
N SER A 141 -0.03 -3.61 12.25
CA SER A 141 0.88 -3.04 13.24
C SER A 141 0.39 -3.15 14.70
N PHE A 142 -0.77 -3.77 14.95
CA PHE A 142 -1.40 -3.89 16.28
C PHE A 142 -0.61 -4.79 17.24
N ASN A 143 0.36 -4.21 17.93
CA ASN A 143 1.12 -4.85 18.99
C ASN A 143 0.75 -4.22 20.32
N ILE A 144 -0.32 -4.73 20.93
CA ILE A 144 -0.78 -4.28 22.25
C ILE A 144 -0.62 -5.44 23.22
N GLU A 145 0.11 -5.19 24.29
CA GLU A 145 0.35 -6.12 25.38
C GLU A 145 -0.46 -5.75 26.61
N PHE A 146 -0.97 -6.78 27.28
CA PHE A 146 -1.81 -6.66 28.46
C PHE A 146 -1.05 -7.22 29.66
N PHE A 147 -0.77 -6.35 30.61
CA PHE A 147 0.07 -6.62 31.77
C PHE A 147 -0.76 -6.75 33.05
N TYR A 148 -0.30 -7.62 33.93
CA TYR A 148 -0.72 -7.69 35.32
C TYR A 148 0.52 -7.78 36.20
N GLY A 149 0.73 -6.81 37.07
CA GLY A 149 1.94 -6.79 37.89
C GLY A 149 1.93 -5.70 38.93
N LYS A 150 3.00 -5.68 39.74
CA LYS A 150 3.18 -4.72 40.83
C LYS A 150 3.90 -3.47 40.33
N LEU A 151 3.34 -2.29 40.60
CA LEU A 151 4.00 -1.01 40.32
C LEU A 151 5.17 -0.81 41.30
N GLN A 152 6.40 -0.74 40.80
CA GLN A 152 7.61 -0.59 41.62
C GLN A 152 8.03 0.88 41.77
N SER A 153 7.96 1.64 40.69
CA SER A 153 8.32 3.07 40.68
C SER A 153 7.55 3.81 39.59
N ASN A 154 7.37 5.10 39.78
CA ASN A 154 6.68 6.00 38.87
C ASN A 154 7.39 7.37 38.90
N GLY A 155 7.87 7.85 37.75
CA GLY A 155 8.54 9.15 37.64
C GLY A 155 9.92 9.11 36.96
N GLY A 156 10.47 10.32 36.73
CA GLY A 156 11.73 10.60 36.01
C GLY A 156 11.58 11.83 35.11
N ASP A 157 12.69 12.37 34.59
CA ASP A 157 12.67 13.56 33.70
C ASP A 157 11.89 13.31 32.40
N ASN A 158 11.85 12.05 31.96
CA ASN A 158 10.95 11.56 30.92
C ASN A 158 9.91 10.64 31.58
N PRO A 159 8.62 11.02 31.63
CA PRO A 159 7.62 10.27 32.38
C PRO A 159 7.54 8.79 31.94
N ASN A 160 7.77 7.91 32.91
CA ASN A 160 7.67 6.47 32.74
C ASN A 160 7.36 5.82 34.11
N PHE A 161 6.96 4.55 34.07
CA PHE A 161 6.80 3.75 35.26
C PHE A 161 7.34 2.34 35.09
N HIS A 162 7.71 1.71 36.20
CA HIS A 162 8.29 0.38 36.23
C HIS A 162 7.34 -0.62 36.87
N ILE A 163 7.09 -1.73 36.17
CA ILE A 163 6.27 -2.82 36.69
C ILE A 163 7.10 -4.10 36.83
N ILE A 164 6.75 -4.91 37.83
CA ILE A 164 7.25 -6.28 37.95
C ILE A 164 6.08 -7.21 37.61
N SER A 165 6.24 -8.00 36.55
CA SER A 165 5.31 -9.06 36.13
C SER A 165 6.13 -10.32 35.89
N ASP A 166 5.73 -11.43 36.49
CA ASP A 166 6.41 -12.74 36.34
C ASP A 166 7.93 -12.64 36.55
N PHE A 167 8.35 -11.97 37.63
CA PHE A 167 9.76 -11.70 37.99
C PHE A 167 10.56 -10.86 36.98
N THR A 168 9.91 -10.36 35.92
CA THR A 168 10.52 -9.51 34.90
C THR A 168 10.14 -8.05 35.13
N LYS A 169 11.13 -7.16 35.02
CA LYS A 169 10.92 -5.71 35.14
C LYS A 169 10.68 -5.10 33.75
N TYR A 170 9.56 -4.41 33.60
CA TYR A 170 9.24 -3.66 32.38
C TYR A 170 9.23 -2.16 32.66
N VAL A 171 9.71 -1.38 31.69
CA VAL A 171 9.68 0.09 31.70
C VAL A 171 8.64 0.54 30.69
N ILE A 172 7.64 1.28 31.16
CA ILE A 172 6.51 1.73 30.35
C ILE A 172 6.57 3.25 30.23
N SER A 173 6.74 3.76 29.01
CA SER A 173 6.67 5.19 28.72
C SER A 173 5.24 5.71 28.82
N CYS A 174 5.06 6.90 29.37
CA CYS A 174 3.75 7.54 29.51
C CYS A 174 3.88 9.07 29.45
N THR A 175 2.75 9.77 29.53
CA THR A 175 2.68 11.22 29.76
C THR A 175 2.61 11.52 31.25
N GLU A 176 2.88 12.76 31.66
CA GLU A 176 2.74 13.19 33.07
C GLU A 176 1.34 12.92 33.63
N LYS A 177 0.29 13.25 32.87
CA LYS A 177 -1.11 13.00 33.27
C LYS A 177 -1.39 11.51 33.50
N GLN A 178 -0.82 10.65 32.67
CA GLN A 178 -0.92 9.20 32.83
C GLN A 178 -0.10 8.72 34.04
N ALA A 179 1.11 9.24 34.25
CA ALA A 179 1.92 8.94 35.43
C ALA A 179 1.18 9.30 36.73
N GLN A 180 0.55 10.48 36.80
CA GLN A 180 -0.29 10.88 37.94
C GLN A 180 -1.43 9.90 38.18
N THR A 181 -2.11 9.46 37.10
CA THR A 181 -3.21 8.49 37.18
C THR A 181 -2.74 7.12 37.70
N VAL A 182 -1.55 6.67 37.27
CA VAL A 182 -0.97 5.39 37.67
C VAL A 182 -0.40 5.43 39.10
N ASN A 183 -0.05 6.62 39.61
CA ASN A 183 0.60 6.79 40.91
C ASN A 183 -0.20 6.22 42.09
N GLN A 184 -1.52 6.22 42.02
CA GLN A 184 -2.40 5.65 43.05
C GLN A 184 -2.19 4.13 43.27
N PHE A 185 -1.55 3.45 42.32
CA PHE A 185 -1.22 2.03 42.37
C PHE A 185 0.21 1.75 42.84
N LEU A 186 0.94 2.75 43.35
CA LEU A 186 2.32 2.56 43.78
C LEU A 186 2.41 1.45 44.83
N TYR A 187 3.29 0.48 44.59
CA TYR A 187 3.46 -0.74 45.38
C TYR A 187 2.24 -1.69 45.43
N LYS A 188 1.26 -1.49 44.54
CA LYS A 188 0.08 -2.36 44.39
C LYS A 188 0.11 -3.07 43.04
N GLU A 189 -0.62 -4.18 42.97
CA GLU A 189 -0.87 -4.88 41.72
C GLU A 189 -2.00 -4.20 40.95
N PHE A 190 -1.84 -4.07 39.64
CA PHE A 190 -2.87 -3.52 38.76
C PHE A 190 -2.78 -4.10 37.35
N ARG A 191 -3.82 -3.85 36.55
CA ARG A 191 -3.93 -4.31 35.16
C ARG A 191 -3.91 -3.14 34.21
N PHE A 192 -3.11 -3.21 33.16
CA PHE A 192 -3.03 -2.16 32.15
C PHE A 192 -2.69 -2.74 30.78
N SER A 193 -2.87 -1.94 29.74
CA SER A 193 -2.40 -2.26 28.39
C SER A 193 -1.35 -1.25 27.93
N ALA A 194 -0.43 -1.72 27.10
CA ALA A 194 0.59 -0.90 26.49
C ALA A 194 0.83 -1.31 25.03
N TRP A 195 1.10 -0.34 24.17
CA TRP A 195 1.68 -0.58 22.86
C TRP A 195 3.09 -1.13 23.04
N SER A 196 3.44 -2.15 22.27
CA SER A 196 4.78 -2.70 22.19
C SER A 196 5.33 -2.54 20.78
N LYS A 197 6.58 -2.04 20.67
CA LYS A 197 7.29 -1.95 19.40
C LYS A 197 8.75 -2.31 19.58
N MET A 198 9.33 -2.94 18.58
CA MET A 198 10.77 -3.21 18.60
C MET A 198 11.52 -1.87 18.51
N GLY A 199 12.33 -1.59 19.52
CA GLY A 199 13.18 -0.42 19.59
C GLY A 199 14.56 -0.63 18.96
N PRO A 200 15.41 0.41 19.00
CA PRO A 200 16.83 0.28 18.66
C PRO A 200 17.47 -0.81 19.53
N ASN A 201 18.29 -1.68 18.92
CA ASN A 201 18.97 -2.81 19.56
C ASN A 201 18.08 -4.02 19.92
N ASN A 202 17.00 -4.26 19.19
CA ASN A 202 16.08 -5.40 19.41
C ASN A 202 15.49 -5.48 20.83
N LYS A 203 15.37 -4.34 21.51
CA LYS A 203 14.70 -4.24 22.82
C LYS A 203 13.27 -3.77 22.62
N MET A 204 12.32 -4.43 23.27
CA MET A 204 10.92 -4.01 23.22
C MET A 204 10.74 -2.68 23.98
N ILE A 205 10.09 -1.73 23.33
CA ILE A 205 9.68 -0.45 23.92
C ILE A 205 8.18 -0.52 24.17
N TYR A 206 7.77 -0.13 25.37
CA TYR A 206 6.38 -0.12 25.78
C TYR A 206 5.87 1.31 26.00
N GLN A 207 4.68 1.60 25.50
CA GLN A 207 3.99 2.88 25.69
C GLN A 207 2.60 2.64 26.26
N TYR A 208 2.29 3.30 27.37
CA TYR A 208 1.06 3.11 28.11
C TYR A 208 -0.18 3.48 27.28
N CYS A 209 -1.23 2.63 27.36
CA CYS A 209 -2.53 2.88 26.74
C CYS A 209 -3.59 3.26 27.78
N ASP A 210 -3.96 2.30 28.64
CA ASP A 210 -5.05 2.47 29.61
C ASP A 210 -4.95 1.47 30.78
N ILE A 211 -5.72 1.74 31.83
CA ILE A 211 -5.80 0.97 33.07
C ILE A 211 -7.16 0.31 33.27
N TYR A 212 -7.15 -0.86 33.91
CA TYR A 212 -8.32 -1.68 34.17
C TYR A 212 -8.41 -1.94 35.67
N GLU A 213 -9.44 -1.35 36.30
CA GLU A 213 -9.71 -1.54 37.72
C GLU A 213 -10.02 -3.00 38.06
N SER A 214 -9.77 -3.39 39.31
CA SER A 214 -9.88 -4.78 39.77
C SER A 214 -11.29 -5.36 39.61
N ASN A 215 -12.33 -4.53 39.68
CA ASN A 215 -13.73 -4.91 39.44
C ASN A 215 -14.07 -5.11 37.94
N LYS A 216 -13.21 -4.68 37.02
CA LYS A 216 -13.37 -4.81 35.56
C LYS A 216 -12.46 -5.89 34.97
N ARG A 217 -12.23 -6.99 35.70
CA ARG A 217 -11.37 -8.11 35.25
C ARG A 217 -11.87 -8.75 33.95
N ASP A 218 -13.18 -8.91 33.81
CA ASP A 218 -13.76 -9.53 32.61
C ASP A 218 -13.54 -8.67 31.38
N PHE A 219 -13.71 -7.34 31.54
CA PHE A 219 -13.44 -6.37 30.49
C PHE A 219 -11.97 -6.39 30.04
N TYR A 220 -11.02 -6.49 30.98
CA TYR A 220 -9.59 -6.67 30.66
C TYR A 220 -9.33 -7.94 29.83
N ASN A 221 -9.91 -9.07 30.25
CA ASN A 221 -9.73 -10.35 29.57
C ASN A 221 -10.35 -10.34 28.16
N GLU A 222 -11.52 -9.72 28.02
CA GLU A 222 -12.21 -9.56 26.75
C GLU A 222 -11.37 -8.74 25.77
N PHE A 223 -10.82 -7.60 26.22
CA PHE A 223 -9.97 -6.76 25.39
C PHE A 223 -8.67 -7.46 25.02
N LYS A 224 -8.04 -8.14 25.98
CA LYS A 224 -6.85 -8.95 25.74
C LYS A 224 -7.10 -9.96 24.62
N ARG A 225 -8.23 -10.68 24.67
CA ARG A 225 -8.62 -11.64 23.62
C ARG A 225 -8.90 -10.92 22.29
N PHE A 226 -9.64 -9.82 22.32
CA PHE A 226 -9.98 -9.05 21.13
C PHE A 226 -8.73 -8.59 20.36
N PHE A 227 -7.76 -7.97 21.04
CA PHE A 227 -6.55 -7.46 20.40
C PHE A 227 -5.60 -8.58 19.97
N TYR A 228 -5.57 -9.70 20.71
CA TYR A 228 -4.84 -10.90 20.28
C TYR A 228 -5.39 -11.45 18.96
N GLU A 229 -6.71 -11.51 18.81
CA GLU A 229 -7.34 -11.93 17.56
C GLU A 229 -7.18 -10.90 16.45
N LEU A 230 -7.26 -9.60 16.78
CA LEU A 230 -7.12 -8.51 15.83
C LEU A 230 -5.76 -8.54 15.12
N LYS A 231 -4.68 -8.79 15.88
CA LYS A 231 -3.31 -8.89 15.36
C LYS A 231 -3.14 -9.97 14.28
N ARG A 232 -3.99 -11.01 14.29
CA ARG A 232 -3.93 -12.14 13.35
C ARG A 232 -4.74 -11.96 12.08
N LEU A 233 -5.52 -10.88 11.99
CA LEU A 233 -6.29 -10.57 10.80
C LEU A 233 -5.41 -9.89 9.76
N GLU A 234 -5.83 -9.91 8.50
CA GLU A 234 -5.12 -9.23 7.40
C GLU A 234 -6.04 -8.26 6.66
N GLY A 235 -5.44 -7.18 6.15
CA GLY A 235 -6.12 -6.16 5.36
C GLY A 235 -7.38 -5.61 6.03
N THR A 236 -8.49 -5.56 5.28
CA THR A 236 -9.74 -4.93 5.76
C THR A 236 -10.46 -5.70 6.88
N ALA A 237 -10.07 -6.96 7.17
CA ALA A 237 -10.73 -7.76 8.19
C ALA A 237 -10.54 -7.17 9.60
N ALA A 238 -9.35 -6.63 9.90
CA ALA A 238 -9.09 -5.95 11.17
C ALA A 238 -9.96 -4.70 11.34
N ILE A 239 -10.02 -3.86 10.31
CA ILE A 239 -10.86 -2.65 10.31
C ILE A 239 -12.34 -3.01 10.53
N LYS A 240 -12.84 -4.05 9.86
CA LYS A 240 -14.21 -4.54 10.05
C LYS A 240 -14.45 -5.00 11.49
N LYS A 241 -13.49 -5.68 12.10
CA LYS A 241 -13.59 -6.16 13.48
C LYS A 241 -13.66 -5.01 14.49
N ILE A 242 -12.83 -3.97 14.32
CA ILE A 242 -12.90 -2.73 15.11
C ILE A 242 -14.26 -2.05 14.93
N HIS A 243 -14.72 -1.93 13.68
CA HIS A 243 -16.02 -1.34 13.36
C HIS A 243 -17.17 -2.05 14.06
N TYR A 244 -17.22 -3.39 14.00
CA TYR A 244 -18.27 -4.15 14.66
C TYR A 244 -18.22 -4.02 16.18
N LYS A 245 -17.03 -3.98 16.78
CA LYS A 245 -16.91 -3.80 18.22
C LYS A 245 -17.41 -2.43 18.68
N LEU A 246 -17.09 -1.36 17.94
CA LEU A 246 -17.63 -0.03 18.22
C LEU A 246 -19.14 0.04 18.03
N LYS A 247 -19.66 -0.61 16.98
CA LYS A 247 -21.10 -0.70 16.75
C LYS A 247 -21.83 -1.41 17.89
N GLU A 248 -21.24 -2.48 18.44
CA GLU A 248 -21.76 -3.18 19.62
C GLU A 248 -21.88 -2.23 20.81
N PHE A 249 -20.79 -1.53 21.17
CA PHE A 249 -20.83 -0.57 22.28
C PHE A 249 -21.90 0.51 22.08
N TYR A 250 -21.99 1.08 20.88
CA TYR A 250 -22.99 2.12 20.59
C TYR A 250 -24.42 1.60 20.60
N SER A 251 -24.64 0.34 20.20
CA SER A 251 -25.98 -0.26 20.23
C SER A 251 -26.44 -0.55 21.65
N ASN A 252 -25.49 -0.81 22.56
CA ASN A 252 -25.76 -1.09 23.98
C ASN A 252 -25.68 0.17 24.87
N ASN A 253 -25.39 1.36 24.32
CA ASN A 253 -25.10 2.59 25.06
C ASN A 253 -23.91 2.49 26.03
N GLU A 254 -22.94 1.61 25.74
CA GLU A 254 -21.72 1.39 26.52
C GLU A 254 -20.62 2.42 26.15
N PHE A 255 -20.92 3.71 26.31
CA PHE A 255 -20.03 4.79 25.85
C PHE A 255 -18.73 4.88 26.63
N ALA A 256 -18.71 4.50 27.91
CA ALA A 256 -17.49 4.47 28.72
C ALA A 256 -16.52 3.39 28.23
N GLU A 257 -17.04 2.22 27.88
CA GLU A 257 -16.30 1.10 27.30
C GLU A 257 -15.80 1.44 25.89
N ALA A 258 -16.64 2.09 25.06
CA ALA A 258 -16.22 2.63 23.77
C ALA A 258 -15.08 3.64 23.92
N ARG A 259 -15.17 4.55 24.90
CA ARG A 259 -14.10 5.53 25.19
C ARG A 259 -12.78 4.83 25.51
N LYS A 260 -12.79 3.81 26.37
CA LYS A 260 -11.58 3.01 26.69
C LYS A 260 -11.04 2.29 25.46
N PHE A 261 -11.92 1.69 24.66
CA PHE A 261 -11.54 1.00 23.43
C PHE A 261 -10.86 1.95 22.43
N ILE A 262 -11.46 3.10 22.16
CA ILE A 262 -10.97 4.09 21.21
C ILE A 262 -9.62 4.67 21.66
N ARG A 263 -9.43 4.90 22.96
CA ARG A 263 -8.19 5.45 23.52
C ARG A 263 -6.95 4.63 23.18
N ILE A 264 -7.09 3.30 23.05
CA ILE A 264 -5.98 2.43 22.65
C ILE A 264 -5.45 2.79 21.26
N PHE A 265 -6.27 3.37 20.38
CA PHE A 265 -5.87 3.77 19.04
C PHE A 265 -5.22 5.17 18.97
N LEU A 266 -5.11 5.90 20.07
CA LEU A 266 -4.38 7.17 20.13
C LEU A 266 -2.87 6.95 20.22
N ASN A 267 -2.31 6.41 19.14
CA ASN A 267 -0.89 6.13 19.04
C ASN A 267 -0.36 6.45 17.63
N ASP A 268 0.87 6.94 17.56
CA ASP A 268 1.56 7.33 16.33
C ASP A 268 1.84 6.15 15.39
N THR A 269 1.76 4.91 15.87
CA THR A 269 1.92 3.71 15.04
C THR A 269 0.62 3.22 14.38
N VAL A 270 -0.54 3.74 14.80
CA VAL A 270 -1.84 3.31 14.25
C VAL A 270 -2.03 3.88 12.85
N GLU A 271 -2.53 3.05 11.92
CA GLU A 271 -2.79 3.48 10.56
C GLU A 271 -3.93 4.50 10.46
N VAL A 272 -3.77 5.46 9.53
CA VAL A 272 -4.81 6.45 9.23
C VAL A 272 -6.13 5.80 8.82
N SER A 273 -6.08 4.68 8.11
CA SER A 273 -7.25 3.89 7.70
C SER A 273 -8.11 3.46 8.91
N THR A 274 -7.47 3.04 9.98
CA THR A 274 -8.11 2.61 11.22
C THR A 274 -8.69 3.81 11.97
N LEU A 275 -7.92 4.89 12.10
CA LEU A 275 -8.39 6.12 12.75
C LEU A 275 -9.61 6.70 12.03
N MET A 276 -9.59 6.74 10.70
CA MET A 276 -10.74 7.15 9.88
C MET A 276 -11.95 6.25 10.07
N ALA A 277 -11.77 4.93 10.16
CA ALA A 277 -12.86 4.01 10.41
C ALA A 277 -13.55 4.28 11.76
N ILE A 278 -12.76 4.59 12.80
CA ILE A 278 -13.26 5.00 14.12
C ILE A 278 -14.08 6.30 14.02
N LEU A 279 -13.57 7.33 13.33
CA LEU A 279 -14.32 8.58 13.16
C LEU A 279 -15.64 8.38 12.40
N ILE A 280 -15.62 7.58 11.33
CA ILE A 280 -16.82 7.32 10.51
C ILE A 280 -17.92 6.64 11.34
N ILE A 281 -17.59 5.59 12.09
CA ILE A 281 -18.59 4.89 12.91
C ILE A 281 -19.05 5.75 14.09
N SER A 282 -18.18 6.63 14.60
CA SER A 282 -18.47 7.50 15.75
C SER A 282 -19.07 8.86 15.37
N LYS A 283 -19.28 9.13 14.08
CA LYS A 283 -19.69 10.45 13.56
C LYS A 283 -20.95 11.00 14.24
N ARG A 284 -21.94 10.15 14.52
CA ARG A 284 -23.20 10.55 15.18
C ARG A 284 -23.03 10.90 16.65
N PHE A 285 -21.90 10.53 17.25
CA PHE A 285 -21.57 10.74 18.65
C PHE A 285 -20.44 11.76 18.85
N LYS A 286 -20.11 12.57 17.82
CA LYS A 286 -19.05 13.58 17.88
C LYS A 286 -19.21 14.57 19.04
N ASN A 287 -20.45 14.86 19.42
CA ASN A 287 -20.78 15.77 20.53
C ASN A 287 -21.17 15.03 21.83
N HIS A 288 -20.97 13.70 21.90
CA HIS A 288 -21.28 12.94 23.11
C HIS A 288 -20.22 13.26 24.18
N PRO A 289 -20.60 13.61 25.43
CA PRO A 289 -19.66 14.05 26.46
C PRO A 289 -18.48 13.09 26.70
N ASP A 290 -18.72 11.78 26.68
CA ASP A 290 -17.67 10.78 26.89
C ASP A 290 -16.68 10.64 25.73
N LEU A 291 -17.07 11.04 24.51
CA LEU A 291 -16.33 10.75 23.29
C LEU A 291 -15.75 11.99 22.60
N GLN A 292 -16.33 13.17 22.81
CA GLN A 292 -15.99 14.39 22.08
C GLN A 292 -14.49 14.72 22.14
N GLU A 293 -13.89 14.77 23.33
CA GLU A 293 -12.45 15.02 23.51
C GLU A 293 -11.60 13.98 22.77
N LEU A 294 -11.99 12.72 22.87
CA LEU A 294 -11.24 11.59 22.33
C LEU A 294 -11.28 11.55 20.80
N LEU A 295 -12.44 11.85 20.21
CA LEU A 295 -12.60 11.94 18.76
C LEU A 295 -11.86 13.15 18.19
N GLY A 296 -11.82 14.27 18.91
CA GLY A 296 -10.97 15.42 18.57
C GLY A 296 -9.48 15.06 18.53
N GLN A 297 -8.99 14.31 19.52
CA GLN A 297 -7.61 13.81 19.53
C GLN A 297 -7.30 12.88 18.35
N ILE A 298 -8.28 12.07 17.90
CA ILE A 298 -8.12 11.25 16.68
C ILE A 298 -8.04 12.13 15.43
N GLU A 299 -8.89 13.15 15.31
CA GLU A 299 -8.86 14.11 14.20
C GLU A 299 -7.48 14.77 14.12
N GLU A 300 -6.96 15.30 15.23
CA GLU A 300 -5.62 15.90 15.31
C GLU A 300 -4.50 14.92 14.93
N LEU A 301 -4.59 13.66 15.37
CA LEU A 301 -3.61 12.63 15.04
C LEU A 301 -3.62 12.30 13.54
N ILE A 302 -4.79 12.27 12.89
CA ILE A 302 -4.87 12.07 11.44
C ILE A 302 -4.31 13.28 10.69
N VAL A 303 -4.62 14.51 11.14
CA VAL A 303 -4.08 15.74 10.54
C VAL A 303 -2.55 15.74 10.61
N SER A 304 -1.97 15.41 11.77
CA SER A 304 -0.51 15.37 11.92
C SER A 304 0.15 14.32 11.02
N LYS A 305 -0.50 13.17 10.81
CA LYS A 305 -0.01 12.10 9.91
C LYS A 305 -0.16 12.42 8.42
N THR A 306 -1.24 13.09 8.02
CA THR A 306 -1.60 13.29 6.60
C THR A 306 -1.28 14.69 6.08
N LYS A 307 -1.04 15.65 6.98
CA LYS A 307 -0.94 17.09 6.69
C LYS A 307 -2.19 17.66 5.98
N LYS A 308 -3.34 17.01 6.14
CA LYS A 308 -4.62 17.42 5.52
C LYS A 308 -5.70 17.55 6.60
N PRO A 309 -6.60 18.54 6.49
CA PRO A 309 -7.74 18.64 7.39
C PRO A 309 -8.64 17.41 7.26
N VAL A 310 -9.19 16.96 8.38
CA VAL A 310 -10.20 15.90 8.46
C VAL A 310 -11.57 16.58 8.60
N LEU A 311 -12.55 16.04 7.86
CA LEU A 311 -13.92 16.51 7.69
C LEU A 311 -14.53 17.27 8.89
#